data_AF-A0A7U5RYE7-F1
#
_entry.id   AF-A0A7U5RYE7-F1
#
_cell.length_a   1.000
_cell.length_b   1.000
_cell.length_c   1.000
_cell.angle_alpha   90.00
_cell.angle_beta   90.00
_cell.angle_gamma   90.00
#
_symmetry.space_group_name_H-M   'P 1'
#
loop_
_entity.id
_entity.type
_entity.pdbx_description
1 polymer ?
#
loop_
_entity_poly.entity_id
_entity_poly.type
_entity_poly.pdbx_seq_one_letter_code
_entity_poly.pdbx_strand_id
1 'polypeptide(L)'
;MLMQQALFEDLEPMPAGPPCTAPASPLSDSADRAPSIVQPPLFAAPQPVSRPVASHVRPCVFDPEAWHDESRWAWAEAACKSCPFLQSCAQQATDFYRQTPYHLSGVWAGVAVSETDRGGKYQRKIKKLSYIATYGRFPPKRQRRAA
;
A
#
# COMPACT_ATOMS: atom_id res chain seq x y z
N MET A 1 -36.07 -28.59 -29.26
CA MET A 1 -36.23 -27.39 -28.40
C MET A 1 -34.95 -26.58 -28.48
N LEU A 2 -34.86 -25.77 -29.54
CA LEU A 2 -33.94 -24.66 -29.69
C LEU A 2 -34.70 -23.43 -29.20
N MET A 3 -34.08 -22.57 -28.37
CA MET A 3 -34.34 -21.12 -28.20
C MET A 3 -33.94 -20.67 -26.78
N GLN A 4 -32.70 -20.19 -26.64
CA GLN A 4 -32.38 -18.99 -25.83
C GLN A 4 -30.88 -18.67 -26.00
N GLN A 5 -30.58 -18.12 -27.17
CA GLN A 5 -29.50 -17.15 -27.36
C GLN A 5 -30.15 -15.77 -27.48
N ALA A 6 -29.36 -14.73 -27.23
CA ALA A 6 -29.68 -13.30 -27.32
C ALA A 6 -30.22 -12.68 -26.02
N LEU A 7 -29.31 -12.07 -25.26
CA LEU A 7 -29.44 -10.76 -24.60
C LEU A 7 -28.07 -10.40 -23.99
N PHE A 8 -27.08 -10.13 -24.85
CA PHE A 8 -25.81 -9.53 -24.44
C PHE A 8 -25.24 -8.69 -25.59
N GLU A 9 -26.07 -7.82 -26.14
CA GLU A 9 -25.67 -6.71 -27.00
C GLU A 9 -26.13 -5.44 -26.29
N ASP A 10 -25.18 -4.74 -25.64
CA ASP A 10 -25.12 -3.28 -25.43
C ASP A 10 -24.06 -2.96 -24.37
N LEU A 11 -22.80 -3.25 -24.67
CA LEU A 11 -21.68 -2.58 -24.00
C LEU A 11 -21.16 -1.51 -24.96
N GLU A 12 -21.70 -0.30 -24.81
CA GLU A 12 -21.14 0.90 -25.41
C GLU A 12 -19.68 1.11 -24.95
N PRO A 13 -18.72 1.32 -25.88
CA PRO A 13 -17.36 1.64 -25.52
C PRO A 13 -17.25 3.10 -25.04
N MET A 14 -16.85 3.28 -23.78
CA MET A 14 -16.55 4.60 -23.20
C MET A 14 -15.45 5.33 -23.99
N PRO A 15 -15.61 6.64 -24.28
CA PRO A 15 -14.60 7.41 -25.01
C PRO A 15 -13.36 7.68 -24.15
N ALA A 16 -12.20 7.49 -24.78
CA ALA A 16 -10.88 7.84 -24.26
C ALA A 16 -10.82 9.35 -23.92
N GLY A 17 -10.43 9.66 -22.69
CA GLY A 17 -10.18 11.04 -22.26
C GLY A 17 -8.99 11.67 -22.99
N PRO A 18 -9.02 13.00 -23.20
CA PRO A 18 -7.97 13.70 -23.94
C PRO A 18 -6.65 13.80 -23.15
N PRO A 19 -5.49 13.85 -23.83
CA PRO A 19 -4.19 14.03 -23.20
C PRO A 19 -4.06 15.44 -22.61
N CYS A 20 -3.69 15.51 -21.33
CA CYS A 20 -3.28 16.76 -20.70
C CYS A 20 -1.97 17.25 -21.33
N THR A 21 -2.09 18.18 -22.27
CA THR A 21 -1.00 18.93 -22.88
C THR A 21 -0.33 19.82 -21.84
N ALA A 22 0.96 19.57 -21.59
CA ALA A 22 1.82 20.47 -20.84
C ALA A 22 2.18 21.70 -21.70
N PRO A 23 2.10 22.93 -21.17
CA PRO A 23 2.81 24.06 -21.76
C PRO A 23 4.26 24.10 -21.27
N ALA A 24 5.14 24.16 -22.27
CA ALA A 24 6.56 24.40 -22.14
C ALA A 24 6.89 25.90 -21.95
N SER A 25 8.02 26.14 -21.27
CA SER A 25 8.94 27.30 -21.39
C SER A 25 8.52 28.62 -20.71
N PRO A 26 9.46 29.56 -20.43
CA PRO A 26 10.89 29.60 -20.81
C PRO A 26 11.89 29.91 -19.68
N LEU A 27 13.16 29.72 -20.05
CA LEU A 27 14.38 30.29 -19.46
C LEU A 27 14.20 31.76 -19.04
N SER A 28 14.72 32.10 -17.88
CA SER A 28 15.17 33.47 -17.58
C SER A 28 16.55 33.39 -16.95
N ASP A 29 17.49 33.78 -17.79
CA ASP A 29 18.84 34.23 -17.53
C ASP A 29 18.80 35.46 -16.63
N SER A 30 19.56 35.47 -15.54
CA SER A 30 19.97 36.70 -14.88
C SER A 30 21.25 36.44 -14.09
N ALA A 31 22.30 37.02 -14.65
CA ALA A 31 23.66 37.10 -14.17
C ALA A 31 23.79 37.81 -12.81
N ASP A 32 24.98 37.61 -12.25
CA ASP A 32 25.71 38.56 -11.41
C ASP A 32 25.14 38.91 -10.03
N ARG A 33 25.53 38.10 -9.04
CA ARG A 33 26.19 38.66 -7.85
C ARG A 33 26.94 37.58 -7.07
N ALA A 34 28.27 37.56 -7.23
CA ALA A 34 29.14 36.85 -6.31
C ALA A 34 29.38 37.69 -5.04
N PRO A 35 29.02 37.20 -3.84
CA PRO A 35 29.74 37.57 -2.64
C PRO A 35 30.81 36.51 -2.35
N SER A 36 32.04 36.97 -2.10
CA SER A 36 33.14 36.15 -1.61
C SER A 36 32.70 35.30 -0.40
N ILE A 37 32.60 33.99 -0.61
CA ILE A 37 32.43 33.02 0.45
C ILE A 37 33.83 32.63 0.92
N VAL A 38 34.15 33.01 2.15
CA VAL A 38 35.28 32.50 2.92
C VAL A 38 35.17 30.97 2.95
N GLN A 39 36.14 30.26 2.36
CA GLN A 39 36.23 28.80 2.43
C GLN A 39 36.42 28.36 3.90
N PRO A 40 35.49 27.59 4.50
CA PRO A 40 35.79 26.85 5.72
C PRO A 40 36.72 25.66 5.41
N PRO A 41 37.52 25.21 6.39
CA PRO A 41 38.45 24.10 6.20
C PRO A 41 37.68 22.82 5.86
N LEU A 42 38.28 22.04 4.95
CA LEU A 42 37.83 20.74 4.47
C LEU A 42 37.48 19.79 5.63
N PHE A 43 36.24 19.84 6.09
CA PHE A 43 35.67 18.75 6.88
C PHE A 43 35.48 17.58 5.92
N ALA A 44 36.24 16.52 6.18
CA ALA A 44 36.12 15.25 5.49
C ALA A 44 34.65 14.86 5.33
N ALA A 45 34.21 14.71 4.07
CA ALA A 45 32.86 14.28 3.76
C ALA A 45 32.57 12.97 4.53
N PRO A 46 31.46 12.87 5.27
CA PRO A 46 31.07 11.61 5.86
C PRO A 46 30.89 10.61 4.72
N GLN A 47 31.74 9.58 4.69
CA GLN A 47 31.62 8.47 3.76
C GLN A 47 30.18 7.95 3.80
N PRO A 48 29.49 7.80 2.66
CA PRO A 48 28.20 7.14 2.64
C PRO A 48 28.42 5.71 3.11
N VAL A 49 28.08 5.43 4.36
CA VAL A 49 27.98 4.07 4.88
C VAL A 49 26.93 3.37 4.05
N SER A 50 27.37 2.62 3.03
CA SER A 50 26.55 1.71 2.25
C SER A 50 25.93 0.71 3.23
N ARG A 51 24.75 1.04 3.75
CA ARG A 51 23.94 0.11 4.52
C ARG A 51 23.73 -1.10 3.62
N PRO A 52 24.04 -2.33 4.06
CA PRO A 52 23.63 -3.50 3.33
C PRO A 52 22.11 -3.43 3.24
N VAL A 53 21.60 -3.15 2.03
CA VAL A 53 20.19 -3.32 1.72
C VAL A 53 20.00 -4.82 1.72
N ALA A 54 19.80 -5.39 2.91
CA ALA A 54 19.34 -6.74 3.03
C ALA A 54 18.08 -6.80 2.17
N SER A 55 18.18 -7.53 1.05
CA SER A 55 17.10 -7.82 0.13
C SER A 55 16.08 -8.64 0.90
N HIS A 56 15.29 -7.97 1.74
CA HIS A 56 14.26 -8.61 2.54
C HIS A 56 13.23 -9.11 1.55
N VAL A 57 13.27 -10.40 1.26
CA VAL A 57 12.24 -11.04 0.46
C VAL A 57 10.99 -11.09 1.31
N ARG A 58 9.84 -10.69 0.73
CA ARG A 58 8.58 -10.73 1.46
C ARG A 58 8.21 -12.20 1.70
N PRO A 59 7.99 -12.62 2.96
CA PRO A 59 7.63 -14.01 3.26
C PRO A 59 6.33 -14.42 2.55
N CYS A 60 5.48 -13.45 2.20
CA CYS A 60 4.23 -13.72 1.48
C CYS A 60 4.36 -14.12 0.02
N VAL A 61 5.56 -14.01 -0.58
CA VAL A 61 5.77 -14.40 -1.98
C VAL A 61 6.04 -15.90 -2.13
N PHE A 62 6.53 -16.56 -1.08
CA PHE A 62 6.95 -17.96 -1.15
C PHE A 62 5.80 -18.96 -1.08
N ASP A 63 4.75 -18.65 -0.32
CA ASP A 63 3.59 -19.52 -0.11
C ASP A 63 2.33 -18.64 -0.06
N PRO A 64 1.75 -18.29 -1.23
CA PRO A 64 0.60 -17.39 -1.30
C PRO A 64 -0.66 -18.01 -0.69
N GLU A 65 -0.84 -19.34 -0.81
CA GLU A 65 -2.03 -20.03 -0.28
C GLU A 65 -2.10 -19.94 1.25
N ALA A 66 -0.97 -19.96 1.94
CA ALA A 66 -0.91 -19.79 3.40
C ALA A 66 -1.58 -18.51 3.93
N TRP A 67 -1.65 -17.45 3.11
CA TRP A 67 -2.23 -16.17 3.52
C TRP A 67 -3.74 -16.15 3.36
N HIS A 68 -4.31 -17.12 2.64
CA HIS A 68 -5.75 -17.29 2.45
C HIS A 68 -6.32 -18.43 3.30
N ASP A 69 -5.50 -19.40 3.70
CA ASP A 69 -5.91 -20.50 4.59
C ASP A 69 -6.22 -20.02 6.02
N GLU A 70 -7.51 -20.05 6.40
CA GLU A 70 -7.99 -19.60 7.73
C GLU A 70 -7.30 -20.36 8.89
N SER A 71 -6.92 -21.62 8.68
CA SER A 71 -6.24 -22.44 9.70
C SER A 71 -4.84 -21.93 10.02
N ARG A 72 -4.22 -21.19 9.10
CA ARG A 72 -2.86 -20.65 9.19
C ARG A 72 -2.81 -19.15 9.50
N TRP A 73 -3.95 -18.48 9.66
CA TRP A 73 -3.99 -17.04 9.88
C TRP A 73 -3.25 -16.56 11.12
N ALA A 74 -3.27 -17.33 12.22
CA ALA A 74 -2.52 -16.96 13.42
C ALA A 74 -1.00 -16.89 13.15
N TRP A 75 -0.48 -17.81 12.35
CA TRP A 75 0.91 -17.82 11.90
C TRP A 75 1.18 -16.64 10.95
N ALA A 76 0.31 -16.43 9.96
CA ALA A 76 0.46 -15.34 8.99
C ALA A 76 0.42 -13.95 9.66
N GLU A 77 -0.48 -13.75 10.63
CA GLU A 77 -0.53 -12.53 11.42
C GLU A 77 0.75 -12.30 12.22
N ALA A 78 1.34 -13.36 12.78
CA ALA A 78 2.61 -13.27 13.48
C ALA A 78 3.76 -12.93 12.52
N ALA A 79 3.81 -13.56 11.35
CA ALA A 79 4.80 -13.28 10.31
C ALA A 79 4.73 -11.84 9.80
N CYS A 80 3.54 -11.25 9.69
CA CYS A 80 3.41 -9.85 9.31
C CYS A 80 4.01 -8.88 10.34
N LYS A 81 4.02 -9.20 11.63
CA LYS A 81 4.52 -8.28 12.68
C LYS A 81 6.02 -8.03 12.59
N SER A 82 6.79 -8.96 12.03
CA SER A 82 8.22 -8.82 11.79
C SER A 82 8.55 -8.33 10.39
N CYS A 83 7.55 -8.16 9.51
CA CYS A 83 7.77 -7.77 8.13
C CYS A 83 8.11 -6.27 8.01
N PRO A 84 9.26 -5.89 7.41
CA PRO A 84 9.62 -4.48 7.23
C PRO A 84 8.70 -3.76 6.22
N PHE A 85 7.95 -4.51 5.42
CA PHE A 85 7.04 -3.98 4.40
C PHE A 85 5.60 -3.79 4.91
N LEU A 86 5.36 -3.89 6.22
CA LEU A 86 4.03 -3.81 6.84
C LEU A 86 3.21 -2.61 6.33
N GLN A 87 3.81 -1.41 6.34
CA GLN A 87 3.15 -0.19 5.91
C GLN A 87 2.77 -0.23 4.42
N SER A 88 3.70 -0.64 3.56
CA SER A 88 3.45 -0.74 2.12
C SER A 88 2.41 -1.80 1.76
N CYS A 89 2.35 -2.91 2.51
CA CYS A 89 1.34 -3.95 2.36
C CYS A 89 -0.05 -3.43 2.75
N ALA A 90 -0.14 -2.67 3.86
CA ALA A 90 -1.39 -2.05 4.27
C ALA A 90 -1.89 -1.02 3.25
N GLN A 91 -0.98 -0.23 2.67
CA GLN A 91 -1.32 0.74 1.61
C GLN A 91 -1.90 0.04 0.38
N GLN A 92 -1.22 -0.99 -0.13
CA GLN A 92 -1.72 -1.81 -1.24
C GLN A 92 -3.11 -2.39 -0.95
N ALA A 93 -3.32 -2.94 0.24
CA ALA A 93 -4.64 -3.46 0.63
C ALA A 93 -5.71 -2.37 0.58
N THR A 94 -5.42 -1.17 1.11
CA THR A 94 -6.39 -0.06 1.08
C THR A 94 -6.65 0.46 -0.33
N ASP A 95 -5.65 0.43 -1.21
CA ASP A 95 -5.80 0.85 -2.60
C ASP A 95 -6.66 -0.17 -3.37
N PHE A 96 -6.42 -1.47 -3.18
CA PHE A 96 -7.29 -2.51 -3.74
C PHE A 96 -8.74 -2.38 -3.28
N TYR A 97 -8.96 -2.13 -1.98
CA TYR A 97 -10.30 -1.89 -1.45
C TYR A 97 -11.01 -0.68 -2.09
N ARG A 98 -10.27 0.38 -2.46
CA ARG A 98 -10.84 1.58 -3.07
C ARG A 98 -11.09 1.43 -4.56
N GLN A 99 -10.23 0.69 -5.25
CA GLN A 99 -10.25 0.58 -6.71
C GLN A 99 -11.12 -0.56 -7.21
N THR A 100 -11.33 -1.59 -6.38
CA THR A 100 -12.05 -2.80 -6.80
C THR A 100 -13.39 -2.92 -6.07
N PRO A 101 -14.44 -3.43 -6.74
CA PRO A 101 -15.70 -3.77 -6.09
C PRO A 101 -15.61 -5.06 -5.26
N TYR A 102 -14.45 -5.74 -5.31
CA TYR A 102 -14.24 -7.04 -4.67
C TYR A 102 -13.90 -6.90 -3.19
N HIS A 103 -14.33 -7.89 -2.41
CA HIS A 103 -13.96 -7.99 -1.01
C HIS A 103 -12.52 -8.47 -0.86
N LEU A 104 -11.76 -7.80 -0.01
CA LEU A 104 -10.47 -8.31 0.43
C LEU A 104 -10.69 -9.59 1.25
N SER A 105 -9.89 -10.61 0.96
CA SER A 105 -9.82 -11.85 1.73
C SER A 105 -8.36 -12.20 2.06
N GLY A 106 -8.17 -12.99 3.11
CA GLY A 106 -6.85 -13.40 3.60
C GLY A 106 -6.22 -12.42 4.60
N VAL A 107 -4.93 -12.63 4.90
CA VAL A 107 -4.17 -11.84 5.86
C VAL A 107 -3.39 -10.74 5.17
N TRP A 108 -3.74 -9.50 5.48
CA TRP A 108 -3.08 -8.29 4.95
C TRP A 108 -2.46 -7.51 6.09
N ALA A 109 -1.16 -7.23 6.03
CA ALA A 109 -0.43 -6.45 7.04
C ALA A 109 -0.77 -6.84 8.50
N GLY A 110 -0.90 -8.15 8.77
CA GLY A 110 -1.24 -8.69 10.10
C GLY A 110 -2.69 -8.44 10.52
N VAL A 111 -3.58 -8.27 9.55
CA VAL A 111 -5.04 -8.20 9.73
C VAL A 111 -5.64 -9.33 8.91
N ALA A 112 -6.12 -10.38 9.58
CA ALA A 112 -6.93 -11.39 8.92
C ALA A 112 -8.27 -10.81 8.48
N VAL A 113 -8.66 -11.02 7.23
CA VAL A 113 -9.95 -10.64 6.65
C VAL A 113 -10.60 -11.90 6.08
N SER A 114 -11.73 -12.33 6.65
CA SER A 114 -12.47 -13.49 6.15
C SER A 114 -13.36 -13.08 5.00
N GLU A 115 -13.56 -13.99 4.06
CA GLU A 115 -14.54 -13.84 2.99
C GLU A 115 -15.96 -13.64 3.53
N THR A 116 -16.25 -14.17 4.72
CA THR A 116 -17.53 -14.04 5.41
C THR A 116 -17.69 -12.71 6.14
N ASP A 117 -16.63 -11.89 6.27
CA ASP A 117 -16.72 -10.62 6.95
C ASP A 117 -17.55 -9.63 6.12
N ARG A 118 -18.63 -9.14 6.74
CA ARG A 118 -19.52 -8.15 6.14
C ARG A 118 -19.82 -7.00 7.11
N GLY A 119 -20.35 -5.91 6.54
CA GLY A 119 -20.81 -4.74 7.28
C GLY A 119 -19.75 -4.15 8.22
N GLY A 120 -20.15 -3.87 9.46
CA GLY A 120 -19.29 -3.19 10.45
C GLY A 120 -18.02 -3.95 10.84
N LYS A 121 -18.01 -5.29 10.77
CA LYS A 121 -16.82 -6.10 11.09
C LYS A 121 -15.74 -5.91 10.01
N TYR A 122 -16.12 -5.99 8.74
CA TYR A 122 -15.24 -5.71 7.60
C TYR A 122 -14.71 -4.28 7.65
N GLN A 123 -15.59 -3.29 7.84
CA GLN A 123 -15.20 -1.87 7.91
C GLN A 123 -14.19 -1.57 9.02
N ARG A 124 -14.29 -2.24 10.19
CA ARG A 124 -13.28 -2.12 11.25
C ARG A 124 -11.91 -2.65 10.83
N LYS A 125 -11.86 -3.74 10.05
CA LYS A 125 -10.62 -4.31 9.52
C LYS A 125 -9.99 -3.38 8.49
N ILE A 126 -10.79 -2.85 7.57
CA ILE A 126 -10.35 -1.82 6.62
C ILE A 126 -9.81 -0.59 7.35
N LYS A 127 -10.52 -0.08 8.36
CA LYS A 127 -10.05 1.05 9.17
C LYS A 127 -8.73 0.76 9.88
N LYS A 128 -8.54 -0.47 10.36
CA LYS A 128 -7.28 -0.93 10.96
C LYS A 128 -6.15 -0.94 9.91
N LEU A 129 -6.41 -1.43 8.70
CA LEU A 129 -5.47 -1.38 7.58
C LEU A 129 -5.09 0.06 7.23
N SER A 130 -6.06 0.96 7.09
CA SER A 130 -5.81 2.39 6.84
C SER A 130 -4.94 3.02 7.93
N TYR A 131 -5.16 2.67 9.20
CA TYR A 131 -4.30 3.14 10.29
C TYR A 131 -2.86 2.65 10.13
N ILE A 132 -2.66 1.38 9.80
CA ILE A 132 -1.31 0.81 9.58
C ILE A 132 -0.65 1.45 8.36
N ALA A 133 -1.39 1.70 7.29
CA ALA A 133 -0.88 2.38 6.10
C ALA A 133 -0.37 3.80 6.42
N THR A 134 -1.08 4.54 7.27
CA THR A 134 -0.67 5.90 7.67
C THR A 134 0.48 5.91 8.68
N TYR A 135 0.43 5.08 9.72
CA TYR A 135 1.37 5.19 10.86
C TYR A 135 2.45 4.12 10.90
N GLY A 136 2.39 3.12 10.02
CA GLY A 136 3.33 1.99 9.99
C GLY A 136 3.28 1.08 11.23
N ARG A 137 2.24 1.21 12.07
CA ARG A 137 2.11 0.46 13.33
C ARG A 137 0.67 0.05 13.60
N PHE A 138 0.50 -0.97 14.43
CA PHE A 138 -0.83 -1.41 14.85
C PHE A 138 -1.49 -0.39 15.79
N PRO A 139 -2.81 -0.16 15.68
CA PRO A 139 -3.52 0.71 16.60
C PRO A 139 -3.47 0.16 18.02
N PRO A 140 -3.40 1.03 19.04
CA PRO A 140 -3.38 0.59 20.43
C PRO A 140 -4.65 -0.20 20.75
N LYS A 141 -4.48 -1.35 21.42
CA LYS A 141 -5.62 -2.11 21.94
C LYS A 141 -6.31 -1.25 23.00
N ARG A 142 -7.55 -0.86 22.77
CA ARG A 142 -8.36 -0.23 23.83
C ARG A 142 -8.60 -1.28 24.91
N GLN A 143 -7.96 -1.10 26.07
CA GLN A 143 -8.34 -1.83 27.27
C GLN A 143 -9.76 -1.38 27.60
N ARG A 144 -10.75 -2.24 27.37
CA ARG A 144 -12.07 -2.01 27.95
C ARG A 144 -11.86 -2.09 29.45
N ARG A 145 -12.01 -0.96 30.15
CA ARG A 145 -12.14 -0.98 31.60
C ARG A 145 -13.31 -1.91 31.91
N ALA A 146 -13.03 -3.04 32.54
CA ALA A 146 -14.06 -3.86 33.15
C ALA A 146 -14.76 -2.96 34.17
N ALA A 147 -16.04 -2.70 33.94
CA ALA A 147 -16.91 -2.02 34.89
C ALA A 147 -17.37 -3.03 35.94
#